data_AF-A0A847FW29-F1
#
_entry.id   AF-A0A847FW29-F1
#
_cell.length_a   1.000
_cell.length_b   1.000
_cell.length_c   1.000
_cell.angle_alpha   90.00
_cell.angle_beta   90.00
_cell.angle_gamma   90.00
#
_symmetry.space_group_name_H-M   'P 1'
#
loop_
_entity.id
_entity.type
_entity.pdbx_description
1 polymer ?
#
loop_
_entity_poly.entity_id
_entity_poly.type
_entity_poly.pdbx_seq_one_letter_code
_entity_poly.pdbx_strand_id
1 'polypeptide(L)'
;MPRLSRQQLWTILAAVAGGIGLIAILALALPRTAVQESDLEGTVEAASAAETVEQAPAPASPSPVATDGVLLASAPTSTATATATATATSTPRPTATATSTPAPTSTPTPTSSPTSTPTEAPTNTPPPAPTATPTPSPTAAPLPTVTPAAAAGGAIIVDHTCTDIGRIPDQWLAEAKELAILYGHTSHGLQLMEGAAALEERDARYGFGHFYAGPELPRRLPSMCAGVLCIYSADPTDVTFWSTEEGRNRVRAAASTGLFDFGMWSWCGEQSTNETATVQQYLDTMRVFEGEYPGMRFVLMTGHTDGGSARLQQNNDLVRQFARTNGMVLYDFADIESHDPDGNYHPNTDDDCSWCAQWCSTHPEDCSYLPDSCQHSHPFNCLRKANAFWWMMARLAGWDGR
;
A
#
# COMPACT_ATOMS: atom_id res chain seq x y z
N MET A 1 -6.37 -9.40 35.66
CA MET A 1 -5.52 -9.30 34.46
C MET A 1 -6.00 -8.07 33.68
N PRO A 2 -5.12 -7.15 33.27
CA PRO A 2 -5.51 -6.10 32.33
C PRO A 2 -5.89 -6.73 30.98
N ARG A 3 -6.82 -6.11 30.25
CA ARG A 3 -7.03 -6.42 28.82
C ARG A 3 -6.00 -5.62 28.04
N LEU A 4 -5.30 -6.28 27.11
CA LEU A 4 -4.44 -5.61 26.13
C LEU A 4 -5.31 -4.78 25.17
N SER A 5 -4.80 -3.67 24.66
CA SER A 5 -5.46 -2.92 23.58
C SER A 5 -5.40 -3.69 22.25
N ARG A 6 -6.24 -3.32 21.26
CA ARG A 6 -6.16 -3.92 19.91
C ARG A 6 -4.76 -3.72 19.30
N GLN A 7 -4.17 -2.53 19.44
CA GLN A 7 -2.79 -2.21 19.05
C GLN A 7 -1.77 -3.26 19.54
N GLN A 8 -1.83 -3.63 20.83
CA GLN A 8 -0.90 -4.58 21.45
C GLN A 8 -1.04 -6.02 20.94
N LEU A 9 -2.18 -6.38 20.34
CA LEU A 9 -2.37 -7.67 19.68
C LEU A 9 -1.76 -7.68 18.27
N TRP A 10 -1.81 -6.55 17.55
CA TRP A 10 -1.24 -6.43 16.21
C TRP A 10 0.29 -6.60 16.19
N THR A 11 1.02 -5.99 17.14
CA THR A 11 2.49 -6.13 17.22
C THR A 11 2.93 -7.60 17.41
N ILE A 12 2.14 -8.37 18.17
CA ILE A 12 2.43 -9.78 18.46
C ILE A 12 2.16 -10.66 17.23
N LEU A 13 1.11 -10.36 16.44
CA LEU A 13 0.80 -11.10 15.21
C LEU A 13 1.82 -10.85 14.09
N ALA A 14 2.24 -9.60 13.88
CA ALA A 14 3.27 -9.26 12.89
C ALA A 14 4.60 -10.00 13.14
N ALA A 15 5.02 -10.09 14.41
CA ALA A 15 6.25 -10.78 14.82
C ALA A 15 6.25 -12.30 14.57
N VAL A 16 5.08 -12.93 14.37
CA VAL A 16 4.98 -14.38 14.08
C VAL A 16 5.01 -14.68 12.58
N ALA A 17 4.68 -13.71 11.72
CA ALA A 17 4.78 -13.86 10.27
C ALA A 17 6.18 -13.49 9.71
N GLY A 18 6.88 -12.53 10.32
CA GLY A 18 8.18 -12.01 9.87
C GLY A 18 9.39 -12.91 10.13
N GLY A 19 9.41 -14.13 9.59
CA GLY A 19 10.40 -15.16 9.89
C GLY A 19 11.78 -15.03 9.24
N ILE A 20 12.58 -14.00 9.57
CA ILE A 20 14.05 -13.99 9.35
C ILE A 20 14.76 -13.66 10.67
N GLY A 21 15.79 -14.44 11.00
CA GLY A 21 16.29 -14.55 12.37
C GLY A 21 17.34 -13.54 12.81
N LEU A 22 17.19 -13.08 14.06
CA LEU A 22 18.31 -12.61 14.90
C LEU A 22 18.21 -13.31 16.27
N ILE A 23 19.31 -13.82 16.81
CA ILE A 23 19.30 -14.60 18.05
C ILE A 23 19.24 -13.66 19.26
N ALA A 24 18.03 -13.46 19.80
CA ALA A 24 17.82 -12.80 21.08
C ALA A 24 17.80 -13.83 22.22
N ILE A 25 18.84 -13.85 23.05
CA ILE A 25 18.91 -14.76 24.20
C ILE A 25 17.98 -14.25 25.32
N LEU A 26 16.96 -15.06 25.67
CA LEU A 26 15.99 -14.74 26.71
C LEU A 26 16.60 -14.92 28.11
N ALA A 27 17.16 -13.84 28.67
CA ALA A 27 17.74 -13.82 30.01
C ALA A 27 16.67 -13.78 31.12
N LEU A 28 16.10 -14.94 31.47
CA LEU A 28 15.31 -15.11 32.70
C LEU A 28 16.24 -15.02 33.93
N ALA A 29 15.87 -14.18 34.90
CA ALA A 29 16.66 -13.93 36.11
C ALA A 29 16.31 -14.88 37.28
N LEU A 30 17.28 -15.05 38.20
CA LEU A 30 17.31 -15.73 39.52
C LEU A 30 18.25 -16.98 39.55
N PRO A 31 18.90 -17.29 40.70
CA PRO A 31 19.70 -16.40 41.55
C PRO A 31 21.12 -16.97 41.85
N ARG A 32 21.92 -16.24 42.65
CA ARG A 32 23.36 -16.46 42.92
C ARG A 32 23.75 -17.86 43.46
N THR A 33 24.83 -18.41 42.93
CA THR A 33 25.94 -19.10 43.66
C THR A 33 27.28 -18.73 43.00
N ALA A 34 28.41 -18.85 43.70
CA ALA A 34 29.73 -18.42 43.20
C ALA A 34 30.84 -19.43 43.55
N VAL A 35 31.71 -19.74 42.57
CA VAL A 35 32.99 -20.46 42.75
C VAL A 35 34.01 -20.00 41.68
N GLN A 36 35.09 -19.38 42.15
CA GLN A 36 36.53 -19.43 41.76
C GLN A 36 37.03 -19.41 40.29
N GLU A 37 38.33 -19.08 40.16
CA GLU A 37 39.09 -18.73 38.95
C GLU A 37 39.63 -19.92 38.13
N SER A 38 39.92 -19.66 36.84
CA SER A 38 41.09 -20.19 36.13
C SER A 38 41.40 -19.36 34.88
N ASP A 39 42.67 -18.98 34.65
CA ASP A 39 43.11 -18.10 33.56
C ASP A 39 43.08 -18.72 32.16
N LEU A 40 43.07 -17.86 31.13
CA LEU A 40 43.94 -17.98 29.94
C LEU A 40 43.99 -16.66 29.14
N GLU A 41 45.16 -16.35 28.58
CA GLU A 41 45.47 -15.05 27.96
C GLU A 41 45.02 -14.94 26.49
N GLY A 42 44.80 -13.70 26.02
CA GLY A 42 44.56 -13.40 24.60
C GLY A 42 44.38 -11.90 24.36
N THR A 43 45.42 -11.22 23.82
CA THR A 43 45.45 -9.76 23.63
C THR A 43 45.05 -9.33 22.21
N VAL A 44 44.44 -8.14 22.12
CA VAL A 44 44.46 -7.29 20.92
C VAL A 44 44.40 -5.82 21.34
N GLU A 45 45.19 -4.98 20.67
CA GLU A 45 45.33 -3.56 20.97
C GLU A 45 44.21 -2.71 20.38
N ALA A 46 43.94 -1.57 21.00
CA ALA A 46 43.13 -0.49 20.43
C ALA A 46 43.99 0.77 20.29
N ALA A 47 44.09 1.29 19.06
CA ALA A 47 44.82 2.52 18.76
C ALA A 47 43.84 3.65 18.41
N SER A 48 44.04 4.82 19.02
CA SER A 48 43.23 6.02 18.77
C SER A 48 43.94 7.01 17.86
N ALA A 49 43.18 7.76 17.07
CA ALA A 49 43.56 9.09 16.61
C ALA A 49 42.32 9.98 16.54
N ALA A 50 42.45 11.22 16.99
CA ALA A 50 41.49 12.30 16.79
C ALA A 50 42.28 13.53 16.35
N GLU A 51 41.71 14.34 15.45
CA GLU A 51 42.36 15.54 14.93
C GLU A 51 41.39 16.73 14.93
N THR A 52 41.94 17.93 15.07
CA THR A 52 41.22 19.12 15.55
C THR A 52 40.89 20.09 14.42
N VAL A 53 39.79 20.84 14.54
CA VAL A 53 39.41 21.93 13.63
C VAL A 53 39.45 23.26 14.38
N GLU A 54 40.08 24.28 13.79
CA GLU A 54 40.15 25.66 14.27
C GLU A 54 39.63 26.64 13.19
N GLN A 55 39.27 27.89 13.54
CA GLN A 55 38.31 28.70 12.77
C GLN A 55 38.65 30.20 12.66
N ALA A 56 38.36 30.79 11.47
CA ALA A 56 38.21 32.23 11.18
C ALA A 56 39.48 33.14 11.26
N PRO A 57 39.44 34.45 10.88
CA PRO A 57 38.49 35.21 10.04
C PRO A 57 39.16 35.97 8.85
N ALA A 58 38.40 36.81 8.13
CA ALA A 58 38.88 37.74 7.08
C ALA A 58 39.17 39.17 7.61
N PRO A 59 39.87 40.05 6.84
CA PRO A 59 39.28 41.38 6.54
C PRO A 59 39.66 42.06 5.19
N ALA A 60 39.05 43.24 5.01
CA ALA A 60 38.94 44.19 3.88
C ALA A 60 40.21 44.75 3.16
N SER A 61 39.94 45.45 2.03
CA SER A 61 40.86 46.29 1.23
C SER A 61 41.15 47.68 1.85
N PRO A 62 42.18 48.43 1.38
CA PRO A 62 41.95 49.50 0.38
C PRO A 62 43.12 49.78 -0.61
N SER A 63 42.99 50.83 -1.44
CA SER A 63 43.98 51.38 -2.40
C SER A 63 43.96 52.93 -2.34
N PRO A 64 44.65 53.74 -3.19
CA PRO A 64 45.92 53.57 -3.95
C PRO A 64 46.89 54.80 -3.83
N VAL A 65 48.17 54.68 -4.26
CA VAL A 65 49.05 55.82 -4.69
C VAL A 65 50.02 55.33 -5.80
N ALA A 66 50.48 56.24 -6.69
CA ALA A 66 51.47 56.01 -7.78
C ALA A 66 52.94 56.02 -7.26
N THR A 67 54.03 55.89 -8.04
CA THR A 67 54.34 55.85 -9.50
C THR A 67 55.57 54.92 -9.67
N ASP A 68 56.08 54.44 -10.81
CA ASP A 68 55.89 54.66 -12.27
C ASP A 68 56.24 53.29 -12.98
N GLY A 69 56.40 53.08 -14.30
CA GLY A 69 56.45 53.95 -15.49
C GLY A 69 57.02 53.20 -16.71
N VAL A 70 57.33 53.95 -17.79
CA VAL A 70 57.91 53.50 -19.10
C VAL A 70 57.01 52.66 -20.02
N LEU A 71 56.98 53.04 -21.30
CA LEU A 71 56.10 52.50 -22.35
C LEU A 71 56.83 51.48 -23.26
N LEU A 72 56.20 50.33 -23.55
CA LEU A 72 56.47 49.56 -24.79
C LEU A 72 55.23 48.86 -25.36
N ALA A 73 55.08 49.02 -26.68
CA ALA A 73 54.26 48.31 -27.68
C ALA A 73 53.15 47.31 -27.27
N SER A 74 51.95 47.53 -27.81
CA SER A 74 50.85 46.55 -27.84
C SER A 74 51.02 45.49 -28.94
N ALA A 75 50.61 44.25 -28.66
CA ALA A 75 50.39 43.19 -29.65
C ALA A 75 49.15 42.34 -29.25
N PRO A 76 48.38 41.79 -30.21
CA PRO A 76 47.10 41.13 -29.91
C PRO A 76 47.24 39.70 -29.36
N THR A 77 46.30 39.30 -28.53
CA THR A 77 46.19 37.98 -27.89
C THR A 77 45.98 36.84 -28.90
N SER A 78 46.75 35.76 -28.78
CA SER A 78 46.45 34.48 -29.42
C SER A 78 45.63 33.57 -28.48
N THR A 79 44.46 33.14 -28.91
CA THR A 79 43.60 32.22 -28.15
C THR A 79 44.22 30.81 -28.14
N ALA A 80 44.36 30.21 -26.94
CA ALA A 80 44.78 28.83 -26.82
C ALA A 80 43.64 27.86 -27.19
N THR A 81 43.82 27.08 -28.26
CA THR A 81 42.89 26.01 -28.64
C THR A 81 42.95 24.88 -27.62
N ALA A 82 41.78 24.43 -27.13
CA ALA A 82 41.70 23.29 -26.22
C ALA A 82 42.06 21.98 -26.94
N THR A 83 43.05 21.25 -26.42
CA THR A 83 43.42 19.92 -26.90
C THR A 83 42.40 18.89 -26.44
N ALA A 84 41.85 18.10 -27.36
CA ALA A 84 40.92 17.01 -27.02
C ALA A 84 41.64 15.86 -26.29
N THR A 85 41.19 15.54 -25.08
CA THR A 85 41.65 14.36 -24.34
C THR A 85 41.12 13.08 -25.00
N ALA A 86 41.99 12.10 -25.21
CA ALA A 86 41.60 10.82 -25.82
C ALA A 86 40.82 9.95 -24.83
N THR A 87 39.58 9.60 -25.17
CA THR A 87 38.76 8.64 -24.42
C THR A 87 39.35 7.23 -24.51
N ALA A 88 39.53 6.55 -23.37
CA ALA A 88 39.98 5.18 -23.34
C ALA A 88 38.85 4.20 -23.74
N THR A 89 39.01 3.51 -24.87
CA THR A 89 38.08 2.45 -25.30
C THR A 89 38.17 1.24 -24.39
N SER A 90 37.04 0.82 -23.79
CA SER A 90 36.96 -0.38 -22.98
C SER A 90 36.89 -1.65 -23.84
N THR A 91 37.87 -2.55 -23.68
CA THR A 91 37.88 -3.85 -24.37
C THR A 91 36.80 -4.76 -23.77
N PRO A 92 35.90 -5.36 -24.57
CA PRO A 92 34.89 -6.27 -24.05
C PRO A 92 35.52 -7.56 -23.50
N ARG A 93 35.12 -7.93 -22.28
CA ARG A 93 35.48 -9.21 -21.65
C ARG A 93 34.78 -10.37 -22.38
N PRO A 94 35.46 -11.49 -22.70
CA PRO A 94 34.84 -12.61 -23.38
C PRO A 94 33.78 -13.28 -22.50
N THR A 95 32.57 -13.43 -23.03
CA THR A 95 31.46 -14.17 -22.40
C THR A 95 31.74 -15.66 -22.42
N ALA A 96 31.60 -16.34 -21.28
CA ALA A 96 31.70 -17.80 -21.23
C ALA A 96 30.42 -18.44 -21.76
N THR A 97 30.52 -19.24 -22.83
CA THR A 97 29.39 -20.01 -23.36
C THR A 97 28.99 -21.10 -22.37
N ALA A 98 27.74 -21.06 -21.89
CA ALA A 98 27.20 -22.10 -21.04
C ALA A 98 26.92 -23.37 -21.86
N THR A 99 27.64 -24.45 -21.57
CA THR A 99 27.37 -25.78 -22.16
C THR A 99 26.14 -26.38 -21.48
N SER A 100 25.09 -26.65 -22.24
CA SER A 100 23.86 -27.28 -21.73
C SER A 100 24.08 -28.77 -21.41
N THR A 101 24.04 -29.13 -20.14
CA THR A 101 23.96 -30.53 -19.70
C THR A 101 22.62 -31.14 -20.15
N PRO A 102 22.60 -32.29 -20.83
CA PRO A 102 21.35 -32.95 -21.21
C PRO A 102 20.59 -33.43 -19.96
N ALA A 103 19.27 -33.20 -19.93
CA ALA A 103 18.42 -33.63 -18.83
C ALA A 103 18.30 -35.18 -18.78
N PRO A 104 18.20 -35.78 -17.59
CA PRO A 104 18.07 -37.23 -17.45
C PRO A 104 16.72 -37.73 -17.97
N THR A 105 16.75 -38.74 -18.84
CA THR A 105 15.55 -39.38 -19.40
C THR A 105 14.74 -40.09 -18.31
N SER A 106 13.44 -39.83 -18.23
CA SER A 106 12.55 -40.48 -17.27
C SER A 106 12.23 -41.92 -17.67
N THR A 107 12.70 -42.89 -16.88
CA THR A 107 12.29 -44.30 -17.00
C THR A 107 10.81 -44.45 -16.62
N PRO A 108 9.96 -45.08 -17.45
CA PRO A 108 8.56 -45.27 -17.11
C PRO A 108 8.38 -46.29 -15.98
N THR A 109 7.67 -45.89 -14.92
CA THR A 109 7.29 -46.75 -13.79
C THR A 109 6.27 -47.82 -14.24
N PRO A 110 6.41 -49.10 -13.84
CA PRO A 110 5.45 -50.13 -14.22
C PRO A 110 4.08 -49.91 -13.56
N THR A 111 3.01 -49.93 -14.37
CA THR A 111 1.63 -49.79 -13.92
C THR A 111 1.18 -51.01 -13.12
N SER A 112 0.67 -50.82 -11.90
CA SER A 112 0.03 -51.88 -11.14
C SER A 112 -1.34 -52.25 -11.72
N SER A 113 -1.62 -53.55 -11.84
CA SER A 113 -2.92 -54.07 -12.29
C SER A 113 -4.01 -53.81 -11.24
N PRO A 114 -5.25 -53.44 -11.62
CA PRO A 114 -6.32 -53.20 -10.66
C PRO A 114 -6.76 -54.48 -9.95
N THR A 115 -6.70 -54.48 -8.62
CA THR A 115 -7.29 -55.53 -7.78
C THR A 115 -8.81 -55.40 -7.76
N SER A 116 -9.52 -56.48 -8.11
CA SER A 116 -10.99 -56.52 -8.08
C SER A 116 -11.54 -56.57 -6.64
N THR A 117 -12.15 -55.48 -6.19
CA THR A 117 -12.88 -55.43 -4.90
C THR A 117 -14.15 -56.30 -4.98
N PRO A 118 -14.45 -57.16 -3.99
CA PRO A 118 -15.69 -57.93 -3.99
C PRO A 118 -16.90 -57.05 -3.68
N THR A 119 -17.98 -57.22 -4.44
CA THR A 119 -19.27 -56.55 -4.21
C THR A 119 -20.01 -57.20 -3.05
N GLU A 120 -20.36 -56.44 -2.00
CA GLU A 120 -21.24 -56.94 -0.93
C GLU A 120 -22.70 -57.06 -1.41
N ALA A 121 -23.43 -58.01 -0.82
CA ALA A 121 -24.83 -58.29 -1.18
C ALA A 121 -25.80 -57.27 -0.54
N PRO A 122 -26.91 -56.92 -1.19
CA PRO A 122 -27.83 -55.90 -0.70
C PRO A 122 -28.61 -56.35 0.54
N THR A 123 -28.37 -55.67 1.66
CA THR A 123 -29.13 -55.84 2.91
C THR A 123 -30.54 -55.26 2.78
N ASN A 124 -31.57 -56.10 2.93
CA ASN A 124 -32.97 -55.67 2.86
C ASN A 124 -33.40 -54.93 4.14
N THR A 125 -33.15 -53.61 4.18
CA THR A 125 -33.67 -52.72 5.22
C THR A 125 -35.10 -52.27 4.87
N PRO A 126 -36.10 -52.42 5.76
CA PRO A 126 -37.46 -51.96 5.50
C PRO A 126 -37.54 -50.43 5.43
N PRO A 127 -38.44 -49.85 4.61
CA PRO A 127 -38.56 -48.41 4.46
C PRO A 127 -39.08 -47.74 5.74
N PRO A 128 -38.58 -46.55 6.11
CA PRO A 128 -39.07 -45.80 7.27
C PRO A 128 -40.50 -45.30 7.05
N ALA A 129 -41.26 -45.18 8.14
CA ALA A 129 -42.61 -44.63 8.12
C ALA A 129 -42.59 -43.12 7.73
N PRO A 130 -43.65 -42.59 7.08
CA PRO A 130 -43.68 -41.21 6.63
C PRO A 130 -43.76 -40.23 7.80
N THR A 131 -42.65 -39.54 8.09
CA THR A 131 -42.61 -38.39 9.00
C THR A 131 -43.44 -37.25 8.41
N ALA A 132 -44.29 -36.62 9.23
CA ALA A 132 -45.09 -35.48 8.79
C ALA A 132 -44.19 -34.28 8.44
N THR A 133 -44.25 -33.82 7.19
CA THR A 133 -43.51 -32.64 6.72
C THR A 133 -44.03 -31.38 7.44
N PRO A 134 -43.18 -30.61 8.14
CA PRO A 134 -43.60 -29.33 8.71
C PRO A 134 -43.93 -28.34 7.60
N THR A 135 -45.06 -27.65 7.72
CA THR A 135 -45.43 -26.56 6.80
C THR A 135 -44.36 -25.47 6.86
N PRO A 136 -43.83 -24.99 5.71
CA PRO A 136 -42.85 -23.92 5.74
C PRO A 136 -43.47 -22.64 6.33
N SER A 137 -42.80 -22.08 7.34
CA SER A 137 -43.03 -20.70 7.79
C SER A 137 -42.83 -19.76 6.59
N PRO A 138 -43.62 -18.68 6.43
CA PRO A 138 -43.42 -17.74 5.34
C PRO A 138 -41.98 -17.20 5.37
N THR A 139 -41.24 -17.45 4.28
CA THR A 139 -39.91 -16.87 4.06
C THR A 139 -40.04 -15.35 4.14
N ALA A 140 -39.24 -14.72 5.01
CA ALA A 140 -39.13 -13.27 5.02
C ALA A 140 -38.74 -12.80 3.61
N ALA A 141 -39.40 -11.75 3.10
CA ALA A 141 -39.05 -11.19 1.80
C ALA A 141 -37.55 -10.82 1.81
N PRO A 142 -36.80 -11.12 0.73
CA PRO A 142 -35.40 -10.75 0.67
C PRO A 142 -35.28 -9.23 0.87
N LEU A 143 -34.37 -8.83 1.76
CA LEU A 143 -33.96 -7.44 1.89
C LEU A 143 -33.53 -6.96 0.48
N PRO A 144 -33.93 -5.76 0.03
CA PRO A 144 -33.54 -5.29 -1.29
C PRO A 144 -32.02 -5.22 -1.36
N THR A 145 -31.43 -6.08 -2.20
CA THR A 145 -30.01 -5.97 -2.54
C THR A 145 -29.77 -4.58 -3.10
N VAL A 146 -28.93 -3.80 -2.43
CA VAL A 146 -28.53 -2.48 -2.91
C VAL A 146 -27.61 -2.71 -4.11
N THR A 147 -28.17 -2.88 -5.29
CA THR A 147 -27.39 -2.98 -6.53
C THR A 147 -26.53 -1.72 -6.62
N PRO A 148 -25.18 -1.82 -6.57
CA PRO A 148 -24.32 -0.63 -6.62
C PRO A 148 -24.68 0.18 -7.85
N ALA A 149 -24.89 1.50 -7.67
CA ALA A 149 -25.57 2.31 -8.67
C ALA A 149 -24.88 2.20 -10.04
N ALA A 150 -25.57 1.55 -10.99
CA ALA A 150 -25.07 1.33 -12.34
C ALA A 150 -24.62 2.66 -12.96
N ALA A 151 -23.55 2.63 -13.77
CA ALA A 151 -22.72 3.77 -14.16
C ALA A 151 -23.40 4.85 -15.04
N ALA A 152 -24.45 5.47 -14.50
CA ALA A 152 -25.19 6.63 -15.03
C ALA A 152 -24.83 7.92 -14.28
N GLY A 153 -24.20 7.81 -13.10
CA GLY A 153 -23.40 8.89 -12.53
C GLY A 153 -22.05 8.98 -13.24
N GLY A 154 -21.51 10.19 -13.39
CA GLY A 154 -20.15 10.41 -13.89
C GLY A 154 -19.08 9.92 -12.90
N ALA A 155 -17.81 10.11 -13.26
CA ALA A 155 -16.68 9.67 -12.45
C ALA A 155 -16.76 10.22 -11.01
N ILE A 156 -16.67 9.33 -10.03
CA ILE A 156 -16.60 9.70 -8.62
C ILE A 156 -15.13 9.96 -8.32
N ILE A 157 -14.78 11.24 -8.21
CA ILE A 157 -13.43 11.68 -7.85
C ILE A 157 -13.42 11.99 -6.36
N VAL A 158 -12.39 11.48 -5.67
CA VAL A 158 -12.11 11.74 -4.26
C VAL A 158 -10.68 12.24 -4.16
N ASP A 159 -10.56 13.49 -3.76
CA ASP A 159 -9.34 14.31 -3.77
C ASP A 159 -9.25 15.14 -2.47
N HIS A 160 -8.35 16.11 -2.34
CA HIS A 160 -8.19 16.88 -1.10
C HIS A 160 -9.47 17.57 -0.62
N THR A 161 -10.41 17.89 -1.52
CA THR A 161 -11.69 18.54 -1.18
C THR A 161 -12.66 17.62 -0.44
N CYS A 162 -12.39 16.32 -0.43
CA CYS A 162 -13.22 15.26 0.15
C CYS A 162 -12.81 14.88 1.58
N THR A 163 -11.99 15.70 2.25
CA THR A 163 -11.34 15.39 3.54
C THR A 163 -12.14 15.83 4.79
N ASP A 164 -13.28 16.50 4.61
CA ASP A 164 -14.17 16.92 5.70
C ASP A 164 -15.23 15.85 6.03
N ILE A 165 -14.86 14.94 6.93
CA ILE A 165 -15.78 13.91 7.47
C ILE A 165 -16.96 14.51 8.26
N GLY A 166 -16.87 15.75 8.74
CA GLY A 166 -17.96 16.41 9.47
C GLY A 166 -19.19 16.69 8.61
N ARG A 167 -19.02 16.70 7.28
CA ARG A 167 -20.10 16.84 6.30
C ARG A 167 -20.80 15.52 5.95
N ILE A 168 -20.23 14.36 6.29
CA ILE A 168 -20.85 13.07 5.96
C ILE A 168 -22.06 12.84 6.88
N PRO A 169 -23.30 12.77 6.36
CA PRO A 169 -24.49 12.53 7.19
C PRO A 169 -24.48 11.12 7.78
N ASP A 170 -24.90 10.95 9.04
CA ASP A 170 -24.88 9.66 9.75
C ASP A 170 -25.58 8.51 8.99
N GLN A 171 -26.63 8.81 8.21
CA GLN A 171 -27.31 7.81 7.37
C GLN A 171 -26.35 7.22 6.33
N TRP A 172 -25.48 8.02 5.71
CA TRP A 172 -24.54 7.56 4.70
C TRP A 172 -23.31 6.88 5.31
N LEU A 173 -22.98 7.16 6.58
CA LEU A 173 -22.05 6.32 7.34
C LEU A 173 -22.66 4.95 7.67
N ALA A 174 -23.97 4.85 7.90
CA ALA A 174 -24.66 3.58 8.09
C ALA A 174 -24.72 2.76 6.79
N GLU A 175 -25.17 3.34 5.67
CA GLU A 175 -25.19 2.66 4.37
C GLU A 175 -23.77 2.26 3.92
N ALA A 176 -22.75 3.10 4.17
CA ALA A 176 -21.34 2.78 3.87
C ALA A 176 -20.79 1.59 4.67
N LYS A 177 -21.38 1.28 5.83
CA LYS A 177 -20.96 0.15 6.69
C LYS A 177 -21.53 -1.20 6.28
N GLU A 178 -22.52 -1.24 5.40
CA GLU A 178 -23.02 -2.49 4.81
C GLU A 178 -22.19 -2.93 3.58
N LEU A 179 -21.24 -2.11 3.13
CA LEU A 179 -20.40 -2.36 1.96
C LEU A 179 -19.18 -3.26 2.27
N ALA A 180 -18.71 -3.98 1.25
CA ALA A 180 -17.51 -4.81 1.32
C ALA A 180 -16.51 -4.53 0.19
N ILE A 181 -15.22 -4.48 0.54
CA ILE A 181 -14.11 -4.10 -0.35
C ILE A 181 -13.06 -5.21 -0.43
N LEU A 182 -12.67 -5.57 -1.64
CA LEU A 182 -11.43 -6.31 -1.90
C LEU A 182 -10.31 -5.31 -2.24
N TYR A 183 -9.32 -5.17 -1.37
CA TYR A 183 -8.28 -4.15 -1.46
C TYR A 183 -6.90 -4.77 -1.69
N GLY A 184 -6.38 -4.74 -2.91
CA GLY A 184 -4.97 -5.05 -3.16
C GLY A 184 -4.10 -3.84 -2.87
N HIS A 185 -2.94 -4.03 -2.24
CA HIS A 185 -1.99 -2.95 -2.05
C HIS A 185 -0.56 -3.42 -1.78
N THR A 186 0.41 -2.56 -2.11
CA THR A 186 1.77 -2.61 -1.54
C THR A 186 1.86 -1.76 -0.25
N SER A 187 3.06 -1.44 0.25
CA SER A 187 3.25 -0.96 1.63
C SER A 187 2.46 0.33 1.97
N HIS A 188 2.52 1.37 1.14
CA HIS A 188 1.78 2.63 1.33
C HIS A 188 0.26 2.47 1.42
N GLY A 189 -0.31 1.34 0.96
CA GLY A 189 -1.74 1.09 1.13
C GLY A 189 -2.17 0.86 2.59
N LEU A 190 -1.23 0.49 3.48
CA LEU A 190 -1.46 0.38 4.92
C LEU A 190 -1.83 1.73 5.55
N GLN A 191 -1.41 2.85 4.96
CA GLN A 191 -1.73 4.20 5.44
C GLN A 191 -3.26 4.43 5.58
N LEU A 192 -4.07 3.80 4.71
CA LEU A 192 -5.53 3.83 4.84
C LEU A 192 -6.03 3.07 6.06
N MET A 193 -5.42 1.92 6.37
CA MET A 193 -5.83 1.08 7.51
C MET A 193 -5.37 1.68 8.84
N GLU A 194 -4.18 2.25 8.89
CA GLU A 194 -3.63 2.95 10.06
C GLU A 194 -4.43 4.22 10.39
N GLY A 195 -4.69 5.06 9.38
CA GLY A 195 -5.54 6.24 9.54
C GLY A 195 -6.98 5.88 9.92
N ALA A 196 -7.56 4.83 9.31
CA ALA A 196 -8.91 4.37 9.65
C ALA A 196 -8.98 3.79 11.07
N ALA A 197 -7.93 3.12 11.56
CA ALA A 197 -7.86 2.64 12.94
C ALA A 197 -7.87 3.80 13.95
N ALA A 198 -7.10 4.86 13.68
CA ALA A 198 -7.16 6.08 14.50
C ALA A 198 -8.55 6.76 14.42
N LEU A 199 -9.18 6.78 13.24
CA LEU A 199 -10.49 7.39 13.09
C LEU A 199 -11.61 6.58 13.79
N GLU A 200 -11.55 5.24 13.78
CA GLU A 200 -12.44 4.37 14.58
C GLU A 200 -12.27 4.62 16.09
N GLU A 201 -11.03 4.72 16.59
CA GLU A 201 -10.77 4.90 18.01
C GLU A 201 -11.17 6.31 18.50
N ARG A 202 -11.06 7.33 17.64
CA ARG A 202 -11.58 8.69 17.86
C ARG A 202 -13.11 8.76 17.83
N ASP A 203 -13.74 8.09 16.87
CA ASP A 203 -15.20 8.11 16.68
C ASP A 203 -15.69 6.79 16.02
N ALA A 204 -16.35 5.95 16.82
CA ALA A 204 -16.85 4.64 16.41
C ALA A 204 -17.90 4.67 15.27
N ARG A 205 -18.40 5.86 14.86
CA ARG A 205 -19.16 5.99 13.61
C ARG A 205 -18.36 5.57 12.38
N TYR A 206 -17.03 5.65 12.42
CA TYR A 206 -16.10 5.23 11.36
C TYR A 206 -15.50 3.83 11.56
N GLY A 207 -16.17 2.97 12.34
CA GLY A 207 -15.71 1.61 12.59
C GLY A 207 -15.72 0.69 11.36
N PHE A 208 -14.70 -0.17 11.26
CA PHE A 208 -14.44 -1.08 10.14
C PHE A 208 -13.88 -2.43 10.61
N GLY A 209 -14.07 -3.48 9.82
CA GLY A 209 -13.44 -4.79 10.00
C GLY A 209 -12.37 -5.02 8.94
N HIS A 210 -11.14 -5.29 9.35
CA HIS A 210 -10.01 -5.57 8.45
C HIS A 210 -9.61 -7.05 8.48
N PHE A 211 -9.46 -7.64 7.30
CA PHE A 211 -9.16 -9.06 7.10
C PHE A 211 -8.10 -9.23 6.01
N TYR A 212 -7.19 -10.18 6.20
CA TYR A 212 -6.34 -10.66 5.12
C TYR A 212 -7.16 -11.61 4.23
N ALA A 213 -7.21 -11.33 2.94
CA ALA A 213 -7.68 -12.28 1.93
C ALA A 213 -6.66 -13.41 1.84
N GLY A 214 -7.03 -14.59 2.37
CA GLY A 214 -6.30 -15.84 2.15
C GLY A 214 -6.57 -16.43 0.77
N PRO A 215 -5.88 -17.52 0.38
CA PRO A 215 -6.12 -18.20 -0.90
C PRO A 215 -7.56 -18.74 -1.02
N GLU A 216 -8.19 -19.09 0.11
CA GLU A 216 -9.62 -19.37 0.18
C GLU A 216 -10.42 -18.08 0.42
N LEU A 217 -11.34 -17.77 -0.49
CA LEU A 217 -12.27 -16.64 -0.37
C LEU A 217 -13.44 -16.98 0.57
N PRO A 218 -14.00 -15.98 1.29
CA PRO A 218 -15.13 -16.19 2.18
C PRO A 218 -16.37 -16.68 1.44
N ARG A 219 -17.13 -17.62 2.04
CA ARG A 219 -18.47 -18.04 1.53
C ARG A 219 -19.63 -17.17 2.04
N ARG A 220 -19.33 -16.23 2.93
CA ARG A 220 -20.19 -15.18 3.49
C ARG A 220 -19.27 -14.19 4.23
N LEU A 221 -19.67 -12.93 4.35
CA LEU A 221 -18.91 -11.97 5.14
C LEU A 221 -18.83 -12.41 6.63
N PRO A 222 -17.75 -12.05 7.36
CA PRO A 222 -17.63 -12.34 8.79
C PRO A 222 -18.75 -11.68 9.60
N SER A 223 -19.24 -12.34 10.65
CA SER A 223 -20.25 -11.75 11.55
C SER A 223 -19.76 -10.51 12.31
N MET A 224 -18.46 -10.22 12.26
CA MET A 224 -17.83 -9.01 12.80
C MET A 224 -17.73 -7.86 11.78
N CYS A 225 -18.24 -8.03 10.55
CA CYS A 225 -18.57 -6.92 9.64
C CYS A 225 -20.02 -6.42 9.84
N ALA A 226 -20.78 -6.95 10.80
CA ALA A 226 -22.14 -6.47 11.05
C ALA A 226 -22.11 -5.05 11.65
N GLY A 227 -22.57 -4.05 10.89
CA GLY A 227 -22.57 -2.64 11.29
C GLY A 227 -21.21 -1.94 11.25
N VAL A 228 -20.22 -2.50 10.54
CA VAL A 228 -18.90 -1.91 10.28
C VAL A 228 -18.40 -2.27 8.88
N LEU A 229 -17.79 -1.30 8.18
CA LEU A 229 -17.30 -1.46 6.81
C LEU A 229 -16.36 -2.67 6.68
N CYS A 230 -16.58 -3.54 5.69
CA CYS A 230 -15.89 -4.82 5.59
C CYS A 230 -14.72 -4.77 4.58
N ILE A 231 -13.46 -4.77 5.05
CA ILE A 231 -12.28 -4.62 4.19
C ILE A 231 -11.43 -5.91 4.18
N TYR A 232 -11.31 -6.52 3.00
CA TYR A 232 -10.42 -7.65 2.75
C TYR A 232 -9.17 -7.19 1.98
N SER A 233 -8.05 -6.99 2.68
CA SER A 233 -6.77 -6.69 2.03
C SER A 233 -6.15 -7.94 1.43
N ALA A 234 -5.73 -7.91 0.16
CA ALA A 234 -4.79 -8.91 -0.35
C ALA A 234 -3.44 -8.78 0.38
N ASP A 235 -2.68 -9.86 0.47
CA ASP A 235 -1.36 -9.86 1.10
C ASP A 235 -0.40 -8.95 0.29
N PRO A 236 0.34 -8.01 0.91
CA PRO A 236 1.24 -7.11 0.20
C PRO A 236 2.45 -7.82 -0.44
N THR A 237 2.68 -9.10 -0.13
CA THR A 237 3.65 -9.95 -0.86
C THR A 237 3.06 -10.55 -2.14
N ASP A 238 1.73 -10.57 -2.31
CA ASP A 238 1.02 -11.04 -3.50
C ASP A 238 0.63 -9.86 -4.42
N VAL A 239 1.65 -9.25 -5.04
CA VAL A 239 1.55 -8.10 -5.95
C VAL A 239 0.88 -8.38 -7.31
N THR A 240 0.05 -9.43 -7.37
CA THR A 240 -0.49 -10.02 -8.60
C THR A 240 -1.84 -9.44 -9.05
N PHE A 241 -2.57 -8.77 -8.15
CA PHE A 241 -4.00 -8.37 -8.24
C PHE A 241 -4.55 -8.09 -9.65
N TRP A 242 -3.88 -7.22 -10.40
CA TRP A 242 -4.19 -6.90 -11.81
C TRP A 242 -3.09 -7.35 -12.78
N SER A 243 -1.86 -7.56 -12.29
CA SER A 243 -0.64 -7.69 -13.09
C SER A 243 -0.46 -9.09 -13.69
N THR A 244 -0.73 -10.16 -12.94
CA THR A 244 -0.60 -11.55 -13.40
C THR A 244 -1.96 -12.20 -13.70
N GLU A 245 -1.96 -13.32 -14.42
CA GLU A 245 -3.18 -14.07 -14.69
C GLU A 245 -3.78 -14.69 -13.40
N GLU A 246 -2.93 -15.13 -12.48
CA GLU A 246 -3.33 -15.67 -11.18
C GLU A 246 -4.07 -14.63 -10.34
N GLY A 247 -3.48 -13.43 -10.16
CA GLY A 247 -4.11 -12.34 -9.41
C GLY A 247 -5.41 -11.85 -10.06
N ARG A 248 -5.43 -11.71 -11.40
CA ARG A 248 -6.67 -11.38 -12.11
C ARG A 248 -7.75 -12.44 -11.91
N ASN A 249 -7.39 -13.72 -11.95
CA ASN A 249 -8.34 -14.80 -11.71
C ASN A 249 -8.79 -14.88 -10.23
N ARG A 250 -7.95 -14.44 -9.29
CA ARG A 250 -8.29 -14.29 -7.87
C ARG A 250 -9.29 -13.15 -7.64
N VAL A 251 -9.12 -12.00 -8.30
CA VAL A 251 -10.10 -10.90 -8.30
C VAL A 251 -11.43 -11.34 -8.93
N ARG A 252 -11.39 -12.03 -10.08
CA ARG A 252 -12.58 -12.64 -10.71
C ARG A 252 -13.31 -13.61 -9.78
N ALA A 253 -12.57 -14.48 -9.08
CA ALA A 253 -13.16 -15.40 -8.12
C ALA A 253 -13.85 -14.67 -6.95
N ALA A 254 -13.25 -13.57 -6.46
CA ALA A 254 -13.85 -12.74 -5.42
C ALA A 254 -15.12 -12.04 -5.91
N ALA A 255 -15.08 -11.38 -7.07
CA ALA A 255 -16.25 -10.75 -7.70
C ALA A 255 -17.38 -11.76 -7.97
N SER A 256 -17.04 -12.98 -8.37
CA SER A 256 -17.98 -14.09 -8.60
C SER A 256 -18.67 -14.61 -7.33
N THR A 257 -18.25 -14.20 -6.13
CA THR A 257 -18.98 -14.53 -4.88
C THR A 257 -20.23 -13.67 -4.69
N GLY A 258 -20.29 -12.47 -5.29
CA GLY A 258 -21.31 -11.47 -4.98
C GLY A 258 -21.25 -10.91 -3.54
N LEU A 259 -20.11 -11.07 -2.85
CA LEU A 259 -19.88 -10.56 -1.48
C LEU A 259 -19.07 -9.27 -1.41
N PHE A 260 -18.63 -8.71 -2.55
CA PHE A 260 -17.80 -7.52 -2.61
C PHE A 260 -18.38 -6.52 -3.60
N ASP A 261 -18.66 -5.32 -3.13
CA ASP A 261 -19.20 -4.21 -3.92
C ASP A 261 -18.08 -3.44 -4.64
N PHE A 262 -16.86 -3.46 -4.08
CA PHE A 262 -15.72 -2.67 -4.58
C PHE A 262 -14.42 -3.47 -4.65
N GLY A 263 -13.66 -3.29 -5.73
CA GLY A 263 -12.26 -3.68 -5.84
C GLY A 263 -11.35 -2.45 -5.89
N MET A 264 -10.27 -2.41 -5.12
CA MET A 264 -9.34 -1.28 -5.06
C MET A 264 -7.88 -1.74 -5.15
N TRP A 265 -7.01 -0.93 -5.77
CA TRP A 265 -5.57 -1.18 -5.82
C TRP A 265 -4.77 0.05 -5.42
N SER A 266 -3.90 -0.05 -4.40
CA SER A 266 -2.94 1.00 -4.02
C SER A 266 -1.51 0.67 -4.42
N TRP A 267 -0.77 1.72 -4.78
CA TRP A 267 0.65 1.72 -5.09
C TRP A 267 1.51 2.09 -3.88
N CYS A 268 2.79 1.79 -3.99
CA CYS A 268 3.96 2.35 -3.31
C CYS A 268 4.69 3.20 -4.39
N GLY A 269 6.02 3.22 -4.40
CA GLY A 269 6.83 3.95 -5.37
C GLY A 269 6.82 3.39 -6.81
N GLU A 270 5.97 2.41 -7.15
CA GLU A 270 5.95 1.87 -8.51
C GLU A 270 5.51 2.93 -9.52
N GLN A 271 4.61 3.85 -9.17
CA GLN A 271 4.14 4.89 -10.10
C GLN A 271 5.24 5.89 -10.51
N SER A 272 6.28 6.07 -9.69
CA SER A 272 7.46 6.87 -10.03
C SER A 272 8.40 6.20 -11.03
N THR A 273 8.21 4.91 -11.34
CA THR A 273 9.11 4.14 -12.21
C THR A 273 8.39 3.45 -13.38
N ASN A 274 7.21 2.87 -13.14
CA ASN A 274 6.34 2.14 -14.07
C ASN A 274 6.31 2.76 -15.47
N GLU A 275 6.40 1.91 -16.50
CA GLU A 275 6.16 2.34 -17.87
C GLU A 275 4.69 2.73 -18.08
N THR A 276 4.46 3.72 -18.93
CA THR A 276 3.11 4.12 -19.36
C THR A 276 2.29 2.94 -19.88
N ALA A 277 2.93 1.94 -20.51
CA ALA A 277 2.30 0.70 -20.91
C ALA A 277 1.84 -0.17 -19.72
N THR A 278 2.61 -0.21 -18.62
CA THR A 278 2.27 -0.88 -17.36
C THR A 278 1.07 -0.19 -16.68
N VAL A 279 1.07 1.14 -16.65
CA VAL A 279 -0.07 1.91 -16.11
C VAL A 279 -1.32 1.72 -16.97
N GLN A 280 -1.18 1.71 -18.29
CA GLN A 280 -2.31 1.43 -19.20
C GLN A 280 -2.84 0.01 -19.02
N GLN A 281 -1.97 -1.00 -18.87
CA GLN A 281 -2.38 -2.38 -18.58
C GLN A 281 -3.20 -2.48 -17.29
N TYR A 282 -2.82 -1.75 -16.23
CA TYR A 282 -3.61 -1.64 -15.01
C TYR A 282 -5.00 -1.03 -15.27
N LEU A 283 -5.04 0.13 -15.94
CA LEU A 283 -6.29 0.85 -16.23
C LEU A 283 -7.26 0.01 -17.08
N ASP A 284 -6.75 -0.62 -18.13
CA ASP A 284 -7.51 -1.52 -19.00
C ASP A 284 -8.01 -2.75 -18.23
N THR A 285 -7.19 -3.32 -17.34
CA THR A 285 -7.58 -4.47 -16.50
C THR A 285 -8.70 -4.12 -15.53
N MET A 286 -8.59 -2.99 -14.83
CA MET A 286 -9.62 -2.51 -13.90
C MET A 286 -10.93 -2.19 -14.64
N ARG A 287 -10.83 -1.65 -15.87
CA ARG A 287 -11.99 -1.40 -16.73
C ARG A 287 -12.63 -2.69 -17.25
N VAL A 288 -11.84 -3.72 -17.53
CA VAL A 288 -12.33 -5.06 -17.88
C VAL A 288 -13.10 -5.67 -16.71
N PHE A 289 -12.63 -5.53 -15.47
CA PHE A 289 -13.36 -6.05 -14.30
C PHE A 289 -14.75 -5.38 -14.11
N GLU A 290 -14.88 -4.05 -14.23
CA GLU A 290 -16.21 -3.39 -14.22
C GLU A 290 -17.10 -3.83 -15.41
N GLY A 291 -16.51 -4.34 -16.50
CA GLY A 291 -17.24 -4.89 -17.65
C GLY A 291 -17.69 -6.34 -17.46
N GLU A 292 -16.87 -7.16 -16.80
CA GLU A 292 -17.18 -8.56 -16.47
C GLU A 292 -18.15 -8.67 -15.28
N TYR A 293 -18.06 -7.76 -14.30
CA TYR A 293 -18.80 -7.79 -13.04
C TYR A 293 -19.55 -6.48 -12.79
N PRO A 294 -20.69 -6.22 -13.47
CA PRO A 294 -21.44 -4.96 -13.32
C PRO A 294 -22.08 -4.74 -11.94
N GLY A 295 -21.99 -5.71 -11.03
CA GLY A 295 -22.36 -5.58 -9.61
C GLY A 295 -21.19 -5.25 -8.67
N MET A 296 -19.97 -5.08 -9.19
CA MET A 296 -18.77 -4.74 -8.42
C MET A 296 -18.00 -3.61 -9.14
N ARG A 297 -17.83 -2.47 -8.49
CA ARG A 297 -17.11 -1.32 -9.06
C ARG A 297 -15.63 -1.38 -8.76
N PHE A 298 -14.79 -0.74 -9.59
CA PHE A 298 -13.34 -0.74 -9.40
C PHE A 298 -12.80 0.68 -9.19
N VAL A 299 -12.12 0.85 -8.04
CA VAL A 299 -11.50 2.09 -7.59
C VAL A 299 -10.07 2.16 -8.10
N LEU A 300 -9.80 3.21 -8.87
CA LEU A 300 -8.47 3.57 -9.33
C LEU A 300 -7.77 4.44 -8.27
N MET A 301 -6.46 4.26 -8.09
CA MET A 301 -5.65 5.13 -7.23
C MET A 301 -4.47 5.72 -8.00
N THR A 302 -4.13 6.98 -7.72
CA THR A 302 -2.82 7.56 -8.04
C THR A 302 -1.76 6.98 -7.10
N GLY A 303 -0.47 7.14 -7.44
CA GLY A 303 0.61 6.89 -6.49
C GLY A 303 0.61 7.91 -5.35
N HIS A 304 1.44 7.68 -4.34
CA HIS A 304 1.82 8.73 -3.37
C HIS A 304 2.81 9.72 -4.02
N THR A 305 3.13 10.81 -3.30
CA THR A 305 4.03 11.88 -3.72
C THR A 305 5.51 11.53 -3.47
N ASP A 306 6.38 11.94 -4.39
CA ASP A 306 7.80 11.56 -4.44
C ASP A 306 8.78 12.75 -4.57
N GLY A 307 8.36 13.95 -4.16
CA GLY A 307 9.12 15.19 -4.33
C GLY A 307 8.87 15.89 -5.68
N GLY A 308 7.90 15.41 -6.46
CA GLY A 308 7.42 16.06 -7.69
C GLY A 308 8.05 15.53 -8.98
N SER A 309 8.30 14.22 -9.08
CA SER A 309 8.92 13.65 -10.28
C SER A 309 7.99 13.73 -11.50
N ALA A 310 8.55 14.13 -12.65
CA ALA A 310 7.81 14.22 -13.90
C ALA A 310 7.23 12.88 -14.37
N ARG A 311 7.77 11.75 -13.87
CA ARG A 311 7.27 10.41 -14.15
C ARG A 311 6.05 10.06 -13.32
N LEU A 312 6.09 10.33 -12.02
CA LEU A 312 4.92 10.19 -11.14
C LEU A 312 3.78 11.08 -11.64
N GLN A 313 4.05 12.35 -11.96
CA GLN A 313 3.05 13.28 -12.50
C GLN A 313 2.40 12.73 -13.78
N GLN A 314 3.20 12.28 -14.75
CA GLN A 314 2.70 11.65 -15.98
C GLN A 314 1.78 10.45 -15.68
N ASN A 315 2.21 9.55 -14.80
CA ASN A 315 1.48 8.33 -14.50
C ASN A 315 0.20 8.59 -13.69
N ASN A 316 0.23 9.53 -12.75
CA ASN A 316 -0.95 9.98 -12.00
C ASN A 316 -1.97 10.68 -12.89
N ASP A 317 -1.52 11.53 -13.83
CA ASP A 317 -2.40 12.23 -14.77
C ASP A 317 -3.09 11.29 -15.77
N LEU A 318 -2.42 10.20 -16.16
CA LEU A 318 -3.05 9.11 -16.93
C LEU A 318 -4.19 8.43 -16.15
N VAL A 319 -3.98 8.11 -14.86
CA VAL A 319 -5.02 7.54 -14.01
C VAL A 319 -6.19 8.53 -13.83
N ARG A 320 -5.89 9.81 -13.56
CA ARG A 320 -6.87 10.91 -13.44
C ARG A 320 -7.71 11.08 -14.70
N GLN A 321 -7.06 11.09 -15.87
CA GLN A 321 -7.74 11.22 -17.16
C GLN A 321 -8.62 10.01 -17.43
N PHE A 322 -8.08 8.79 -17.28
CA PHE A 322 -8.80 7.56 -17.56
C PHE A 322 -10.04 7.40 -16.67
N ALA A 323 -9.95 7.72 -15.38
CA ALA A 323 -11.09 7.69 -14.48
C ALA A 323 -12.22 8.64 -14.95
N ARG A 324 -11.85 9.90 -15.24
CA ARG A 324 -12.79 10.94 -15.71
C ARG A 324 -13.41 10.59 -17.07
N THR A 325 -12.65 10.02 -18.00
CA THR A 325 -13.12 9.59 -19.33
C THR A 325 -14.05 8.39 -19.28
N ASN A 326 -13.81 7.43 -18.37
CA ASN A 326 -14.58 6.17 -18.31
C ASN A 326 -15.71 6.16 -17.27
N GLY A 327 -15.87 7.20 -16.44
CA GLY A 327 -16.87 7.23 -15.37
C GLY A 327 -16.51 6.37 -14.16
N MET A 328 -15.23 5.99 -14.01
CA MET A 328 -14.75 5.14 -12.92
C MET A 328 -14.61 5.92 -11.61
N VAL A 329 -14.37 5.20 -10.51
CA VAL A 329 -14.05 5.81 -9.22
C VAL A 329 -12.54 6.10 -9.18
N LEU A 330 -12.16 7.30 -8.75
CA LEU A 330 -10.78 7.70 -8.49
C LEU A 330 -10.64 8.09 -7.02
N TYR A 331 -9.58 7.58 -6.40
CA TYR A 331 -9.14 7.96 -5.08
C TYR A 331 -7.70 8.48 -5.18
N ASP A 332 -7.55 9.82 -5.14
CA ASP A 332 -6.34 10.52 -5.59
C ASP A 332 -5.37 10.76 -4.44
N PHE A 333 -4.61 9.72 -4.09
CA PHE A 333 -3.58 9.71 -3.06
C PHE A 333 -2.61 10.89 -3.15
N ALA A 334 -2.05 11.17 -4.34
CA ALA A 334 -1.11 12.26 -4.53
C ALA A 334 -1.76 13.64 -4.37
N ASP A 335 -3.01 13.82 -4.80
CA ASP A 335 -3.70 15.11 -4.64
C ASP A 335 -4.01 15.42 -3.16
N ILE A 336 -4.43 14.41 -2.39
CA ILE A 336 -4.70 14.53 -0.95
C ILE A 336 -3.44 14.91 -0.15
N GLU A 337 -2.26 14.42 -0.54
CA GLU A 337 -0.96 14.80 0.05
C GLU A 337 -0.47 16.16 -0.43
N SER A 338 -0.76 16.53 -1.68
CA SER A 338 -0.29 17.77 -2.30
C SER A 338 -1.06 19.01 -1.86
N HIS A 339 -2.09 18.89 -1.02
CA HIS A 339 -2.87 20.04 -0.55
C HIS A 339 -3.10 19.99 0.96
N ASP A 340 -2.80 21.12 1.62
CA ASP A 340 -3.17 21.34 3.02
C ASP A 340 -4.69 21.58 3.18
N PRO A 341 -5.24 21.63 4.41
CA PRO A 341 -6.68 21.84 4.61
C PRO A 341 -7.22 23.20 4.16
N ASP A 342 -6.39 24.24 4.04
CA ASP A 342 -6.76 25.52 3.41
C ASP A 342 -6.81 25.43 1.87
N GLY A 343 -6.26 24.36 1.28
CA GLY A 343 -6.21 24.12 -0.16
C GLY A 343 -5.00 24.73 -0.85
N ASN A 344 -3.94 25.10 -0.12
CA ASN A 344 -2.68 25.52 -0.77
C ASN A 344 -1.97 24.30 -1.36
N TYR A 345 -1.46 24.44 -2.58
CA TYR A 345 -0.81 23.35 -3.33
C TYR A 345 0.70 23.29 -3.08
N HIS A 346 1.19 22.10 -2.74
CA HIS A 346 2.57 21.78 -2.37
C HIS A 346 3.20 20.83 -3.41
N PRO A 347 3.56 21.31 -4.62
CA PRO A 347 3.91 20.47 -5.79
C PRO A 347 5.11 19.55 -5.61
N ASN A 348 6.00 19.84 -4.66
CA ASN A 348 7.23 19.11 -4.40
C ASN A 348 7.18 18.42 -3.03
N THR A 349 5.98 18.17 -2.48
CA THR A 349 5.84 17.34 -1.28
C THR A 349 6.16 15.89 -1.59
N ASP A 350 6.42 15.13 -0.54
CA ASP A 350 6.71 13.72 -0.52
C ASP A 350 6.06 13.06 0.71
N ASP A 351 6.34 11.77 0.87
CA ASP A 351 6.06 10.94 2.04
C ASP A 351 6.29 11.65 3.40
N ASP A 352 7.41 12.37 3.58
CA ASP A 352 7.75 13.07 4.82
C ASP A 352 6.80 14.24 5.15
N CYS A 353 6.03 14.71 4.17
CA CYS A 353 5.08 15.82 4.27
C CYS A 353 5.68 17.08 4.92
N SER A 354 6.63 17.71 4.22
CA SER A 354 7.36 18.90 4.70
C SER A 354 6.47 20.05 5.23
N TRP A 355 5.21 20.15 4.79
CA TRP A 355 4.24 21.13 5.27
C TRP A 355 3.43 20.68 6.51
N CYS A 356 3.24 19.38 6.74
CA CYS A 356 2.37 18.84 7.79
C CYS A 356 2.81 19.26 9.21
N ALA A 357 4.11 19.23 9.50
CA ALA A 357 4.62 19.57 10.83
C ALA A 357 4.38 21.05 11.20
N GLN A 358 4.44 21.95 10.21
CA GLN A 358 4.08 23.35 10.38
C GLN A 358 2.56 23.53 10.53
N TRP A 359 1.76 22.78 9.77
CA TRP A 359 0.30 22.79 9.91
C TRP A 359 -0.15 22.40 11.32
N CYS A 360 0.34 21.27 11.85
CA CYS A 360 0.02 20.81 13.20
C CYS A 360 0.46 21.79 14.32
N SER A 361 1.44 22.66 14.03
CA SER A 361 1.92 23.69 14.96
C SER A 361 0.99 24.90 15.02
N THR A 362 0.31 25.24 13.92
CA THR A 362 -0.67 26.35 13.84
C THR A 362 -2.10 25.91 14.10
N HIS A 363 -2.43 24.64 13.79
CA HIS A 363 -3.77 24.05 13.90
C HIS A 363 -3.70 22.75 14.74
N PRO A 364 -3.38 22.85 16.05
CA PRO A 364 -3.19 21.68 16.92
C PRO A 364 -4.48 20.84 17.10
N GLU A 365 -5.66 21.40 16.82
CA GLU A 365 -6.94 20.71 16.80
C GLU A 365 -7.03 19.64 15.70
N ASP A 366 -6.51 19.91 14.49
CA ASP A 366 -6.49 18.95 13.37
C ASP A 366 -5.57 17.76 13.65
N CYS A 367 -4.47 18.02 14.35
CA CYS A 367 -3.47 17.03 14.73
C CYS A 367 -3.64 16.52 16.17
N SER A 368 -4.79 16.79 16.80
CA SER A 368 -5.09 16.38 18.18
C SER A 368 -5.24 14.86 18.37
N TYR A 369 -5.46 14.13 17.28
CA TYR A 369 -5.58 12.67 17.27
C TYR A 369 -5.02 12.10 15.95
N LEU A 370 -3.72 11.83 15.94
CA LEU A 370 -2.99 11.21 14.82
C LEU A 370 -2.77 9.70 15.10
N PRO A 371 -2.65 8.85 14.06
CA PRO A 371 -2.26 7.45 14.27
C PRO A 371 -0.80 7.34 14.76
N ASP A 372 -0.54 6.38 15.66
CA ASP A 372 0.81 6.10 16.20
C ASP A 372 1.83 5.65 15.14
N SER A 373 1.35 5.14 14.00
CA SER A 373 2.16 4.79 12.84
C SER A 373 1.49 5.24 11.54
N CYS A 374 2.29 5.50 10.52
CA CYS A 374 1.83 5.79 9.17
C CYS A 374 2.89 5.29 8.19
N GLN A 375 2.57 4.25 7.42
CA GLN A 375 3.54 3.45 6.70
C GLN A 375 4.24 4.27 5.61
N HIS A 376 5.51 4.61 5.87
CA HIS A 376 6.36 5.51 5.08
C HIS A 376 5.98 7.00 5.06
N SER A 377 4.99 7.49 5.81
CA SER A 377 4.58 8.91 5.69
C SER A 377 4.28 9.58 7.03
N HIS A 378 4.16 10.91 7.04
CA HIS A 378 3.74 11.69 8.21
C HIS A 378 2.30 11.33 8.65
N PRO A 379 2.02 11.06 9.95
CA PRO A 379 0.71 10.61 10.43
C PRO A 379 -0.51 11.45 10.03
N PHE A 380 -0.33 12.76 9.78
CA PHE A 380 -1.42 13.62 9.27
C PHE A 380 -1.88 13.22 7.85
N ASN A 381 -0.99 12.72 6.98
CA ASN A 381 -1.39 12.17 5.68
C ASN A 381 -2.28 10.94 5.85
N CYS A 382 -1.94 10.02 6.76
CA CYS A 382 -2.80 8.87 7.07
C CYS A 382 -4.19 9.29 7.54
N LEU A 383 -4.30 10.30 8.43
CA LEU A 383 -5.60 10.83 8.87
C LEU A 383 -6.38 11.49 7.72
N ARG A 384 -5.74 12.39 6.95
CA ARG A 384 -6.34 13.06 5.78
C ARG A 384 -6.87 12.06 4.76
N LYS A 385 -6.12 10.98 4.52
CA LYS A 385 -6.51 9.87 3.64
C LYS A 385 -7.65 9.05 4.25
N ALA A 386 -7.62 8.67 5.53
CA ALA A 386 -8.73 7.95 6.15
C ALA A 386 -10.05 8.74 6.12
N ASN A 387 -9.98 10.07 6.28
CA ASN A 387 -11.11 10.96 6.11
C ASN A 387 -11.68 10.90 4.68
N ALA A 388 -10.83 11.09 3.67
CA ALA A 388 -11.22 11.02 2.27
C ALA A 388 -11.75 9.63 1.86
N PHE A 389 -11.21 8.57 2.46
CA PHE A 389 -11.68 7.20 2.25
C PHE A 389 -13.11 7.00 2.80
N TRP A 390 -13.42 7.51 3.99
CA TRP A 390 -14.80 7.46 4.51
C TRP A 390 -15.77 8.32 3.70
N TRP A 391 -15.32 9.47 3.19
CA TRP A 391 -16.07 10.24 2.21
C TRP A 391 -16.34 9.41 0.95
N MET A 392 -15.32 8.73 0.39
CA MET A 392 -15.49 7.82 -0.74
C MET A 392 -16.56 6.77 -0.46
N MET A 393 -16.50 6.07 0.68
CA MET A 393 -17.47 5.02 0.99
C MET A 393 -18.90 5.56 1.11
N ALA A 394 -19.10 6.76 1.69
CA ALA A 394 -20.40 7.42 1.71
C ALA A 394 -20.89 7.80 0.30
N ARG A 395 -20.02 8.27 -0.59
CA ARG A 395 -20.34 8.54 -2.02
C ARG A 395 -20.73 7.26 -2.75
N LEU A 396 -20.03 6.15 -2.49
CA LEU A 396 -20.28 4.85 -3.10
C LEU A 396 -21.56 4.18 -2.56
N ALA A 397 -21.93 4.44 -1.31
CA ALA A 397 -23.21 4.05 -0.72
C ALA A 397 -24.42 4.81 -1.30
N GLY A 398 -24.20 5.98 -1.92
CA GLY A 398 -25.23 6.74 -2.64
C GLY A 398 -25.30 8.25 -2.34
N TRP A 399 -24.44 8.78 -1.47
CA TRP A 399 -24.40 10.23 -1.20
C TRP A 399 -23.95 11.02 -2.45
N ASP A 400 -24.62 12.14 -2.72
CA ASP A 400 -24.27 13.04 -3.82
C ASP A 400 -22.99 13.85 -3.56
N GLY A 401 -22.53 13.92 -2.31
CA GLY A 401 -21.28 14.58 -1.90
C GLY A 401 -21.45 16.06 -1.56
N ARG A 402 -22.64 16.45 -1.08
CA ARG A 402 -22.98 17.83 -0.72
C ARG A 402 -23.35 17.93 0.76
#